data_AF-A0A3D3PGS7-F1
#
_entry.id   AF-A0A3D3PGS7-F1
#
_cell.length_a   1.000
_cell.length_b   1.000
_cell.length_c   1.000
_cell.angle_alpha   90.00
_cell.angle_beta   90.00
_cell.angle_gamma   90.00
#
_symmetry.space_group_name_H-M   'P 1'
#
loop_
_entity.id
_entity.type
_entity.pdbx_description
1 polymer ?
#
loop_
_entity_poly.entity_id
_entity_poly.type
_entity_poly.pdbx_seq_one_letter_code
_entity_poly.pdbx_strand_id
1 'polypeptide(L)'
;VFTTVNVQHLESLNDVVGGITGIRVAETLPDTVFDEADEVVLVDIPADELLARLKAGKVYQAQQAERASHNFFRKGNLIALRELALRRTADRIEDDVQAYRVEKSISAVWKTDAALLACVGPRMAAEHVIRSAARLAGQLNAEWHAIYVETPQLQRLPQAQRERILKALKLAQDLGAITA
;
A
#
# COMPACT_ATOMS: atom_id res chain seq x y z
N VAL A 1 -22.85 -2.14 -17.72
CA VAL A 1 -23.31 -0.78 -17.34
C VAL A 1 -22.07 0.10 -17.29
N PHE A 2 -22.12 1.35 -17.78
CA PHE A 2 -21.01 2.30 -17.58
C PHE A 2 -21.36 3.29 -16.48
N THR A 3 -20.43 3.55 -15.58
CA THR A 3 -20.57 4.49 -14.46
C THR A 3 -19.25 5.22 -14.20
N THR A 4 -19.30 6.25 -13.36
CA THR A 4 -18.12 7.03 -12.96
C THR A 4 -18.11 7.18 -11.45
N VAL A 5 -16.94 7.07 -10.84
CA VAL A 5 -16.75 7.26 -9.40
C VAL A 5 -15.44 7.98 -9.14
N ASN A 6 -15.42 8.89 -8.17
CA ASN A 6 -14.17 9.48 -7.67
C ASN A 6 -13.62 8.61 -6.54
N VAL A 7 -12.30 8.46 -6.47
CA VAL A 7 -11.61 7.63 -5.46
C VAL A 7 -12.01 7.94 -4.01
N GLN A 8 -12.38 9.19 -3.74
CA GLN A 8 -12.82 9.68 -2.43
C GLN A 8 -14.06 8.97 -1.85
N HIS A 9 -14.85 8.30 -2.70
CA HIS A 9 -16.06 7.63 -2.29
C HIS A 9 -15.80 6.19 -1.84
N LEU A 10 -14.62 5.62 -2.06
CA LEU A 10 -14.33 4.26 -1.59
C LEU A 10 -14.26 4.23 -0.06
N GLU A 11 -14.97 3.27 0.56
CA GLU A 11 -15.09 3.17 2.01
C GLU A 11 -13.73 3.02 2.69
N SER A 12 -12.86 2.17 2.16
CA SER A 12 -11.50 1.94 2.69
C SER A 12 -10.63 3.20 2.71
N LEU A 13 -10.93 4.18 1.86
CA LEU A 13 -10.13 5.39 1.68
C LEU A 13 -10.72 6.61 2.42
N ASN A 14 -11.89 6.49 3.03
CA ASN A 14 -12.61 7.63 3.62
C ASN A 14 -11.80 8.34 4.70
N ASP A 15 -11.19 7.59 5.62
CA ASP A 15 -10.38 8.15 6.72
C ASP A 15 -9.13 8.86 6.20
N VAL A 16 -8.46 8.27 5.20
CA VAL A 16 -7.26 8.84 4.57
C VAL A 16 -7.60 10.14 3.85
N VAL A 17 -8.69 10.13 3.07
CA VAL A 17 -9.21 11.29 2.35
C VAL A 17 -9.65 12.40 3.32
N GLY A 18 -10.29 12.02 4.43
CA GLY A 18 -10.66 12.94 5.50
C GLY A 18 -9.45 13.61 6.13
N GLY A 19 -8.37 12.85 6.39
CA GLY A 19 -7.10 13.37 6.89
C GLY A 19 -6.41 14.34 5.93
N ILE A 20 -6.49 14.08 4.62
CA ILE A 20 -5.89 14.94 3.57
C ILE A 20 -6.70 16.22 3.39
N THR A 21 -8.02 16.10 3.26
CA THR A 21 -8.88 17.21 2.81
C THR A 21 -9.53 17.99 3.95
N GLY A 22 -9.57 17.42 5.16
CA GLY A 22 -10.35 17.93 6.29
C GLY A 22 -11.86 17.80 6.11
N ILE A 23 -12.33 17.11 5.05
CA ILE A 23 -13.73 16.93 4.72
C ILE A 23 -14.08 15.45 4.87
N ARG A 24 -15.16 15.15 5.60
CA ARG A 24 -15.76 13.80 5.59
C ARG A 24 -16.60 13.61 4.34
N VAL A 25 -16.37 12.51 3.63
CA VAL A 25 -17.17 12.11 2.49
C VAL A 25 -18.36 11.31 3.01
N ALA A 26 -19.57 11.86 2.86
CA ALA A 26 -20.80 11.26 3.40
C ALA A 26 -21.35 10.15 2.49
N GLU A 27 -21.14 10.27 1.19
CA GLU A 27 -21.55 9.28 0.20
C GLU A 27 -20.40 8.31 -0.03
N THR A 28 -20.57 7.06 0.38
CA THR A 28 -19.56 6.02 0.23
C THR A 28 -20.02 4.90 -0.69
N LEU A 29 -19.04 4.19 -1.25
CA LEU A 29 -19.18 3.01 -2.06
C LEU A 29 -18.32 1.91 -1.43
N PRO A 30 -18.90 0.74 -1.09
CA PRO A 30 -18.12 -0.40 -0.64
C PRO A 30 -17.08 -0.80 -1.69
N ASP A 31 -15.85 -1.07 -1.24
CA ASP A 31 -14.74 -1.46 -2.10
C ASP A 31 -15.05 -2.66 -2.99
N THR A 32 -15.83 -3.62 -2.48
CA THR A 32 -16.29 -4.80 -3.22
C THR A 32 -17.00 -4.46 -4.54
N VAL A 33 -17.79 -3.38 -4.58
CA VAL A 33 -18.46 -2.95 -5.82
C VAL A 33 -17.46 -2.45 -6.86
N PHE A 34 -16.38 -1.81 -6.40
CA PHE A 34 -15.29 -1.38 -7.28
C PHE A 34 -14.45 -2.56 -7.75
N ASP A 35 -14.21 -3.55 -6.89
CA ASP A 35 -13.42 -4.75 -7.18
C ASP A 35 -14.17 -5.77 -8.05
N GLU A 36 -15.50 -5.80 -8.02
CA GLU A 36 -16.33 -6.66 -8.88
C GLU A 36 -16.56 -6.11 -10.29
N ALA A 37 -16.15 -4.88 -10.60
CA ALA A 37 -16.32 -4.32 -11.94
C ALA A 37 -15.58 -5.15 -13.01
N ASP A 38 -16.16 -5.37 -14.19
CA ASP A 38 -15.51 -6.13 -15.26
C ASP A 38 -14.25 -5.41 -15.81
N GLU A 39 -14.28 -4.08 -15.81
CA GLU A 39 -13.18 -3.23 -16.29
C GLU A 39 -13.18 -1.91 -15.54
N VAL A 40 -11.99 -1.42 -15.19
CA VAL A 40 -11.78 -0.10 -14.57
C VAL A 40 -10.78 0.70 -15.39
N VAL A 41 -11.19 1.89 -15.81
CA VAL A 41 -10.35 2.84 -16.54
C VAL A 41 -10.09 4.06 -15.67
N LEU A 42 -8.83 4.32 -15.35
CA LEU A 42 -8.43 5.53 -14.65
C LEU A 42 -8.43 6.73 -15.59
N VAL A 43 -9.25 7.73 -15.28
CA VAL A 43 -9.24 9.03 -15.96
C VAL A 43 -8.41 10.01 -15.14
N ASP A 44 -7.18 10.24 -15.57
CA ASP A 44 -6.21 11.07 -14.86
C ASP A 44 -6.06 12.48 -15.44
N ILE A 45 -5.78 13.46 -14.57
CA ILE A 45 -5.52 14.85 -14.94
C ILE A 45 -4.48 15.47 -13.97
N PRO A 46 -3.50 16.24 -14.47
CA PRO A 46 -2.58 16.97 -13.60
C PRO A 46 -3.31 17.94 -12.67
N ALA A 47 -2.86 18.03 -11.40
CA ALA A 47 -3.48 18.91 -10.40
C ALA A 47 -3.55 20.38 -10.85
N ASP A 48 -2.49 20.89 -11.47
CA ASP A 48 -2.46 22.27 -11.98
C ASP A 48 -3.49 22.51 -13.10
N GLU A 49 -3.70 21.51 -13.96
CA GLU A 49 -4.70 21.59 -15.03
C GLU A 49 -6.12 21.55 -14.45
N LEU A 50 -6.39 20.67 -13.49
CA LEU A 50 -7.69 20.60 -12.82
C LEU A 50 -8.04 21.91 -12.11
N LEU A 51 -7.07 22.54 -11.45
CA LEU A 51 -7.23 23.86 -10.84
C LEU A 51 -7.50 24.96 -11.87
N ALA A 52 -6.83 24.92 -13.02
CA ALA A 52 -7.08 25.86 -14.11
C ALA A 52 -8.51 25.69 -14.67
N ARG A 53 -8.97 24.44 -14.85
CA ARG A 53 -10.34 24.15 -15.29
C ARG A 53 -11.38 24.60 -14.27
N LEU A 54 -11.12 24.45 -12.97
CA LEU A 54 -11.98 24.94 -11.91
C LEU A 54 -12.11 26.48 -11.96
N LYS A 55 -10.98 27.19 -12.06
CA LYS A 55 -10.97 28.67 -12.18
C LYS A 55 -11.68 29.16 -13.43
N ALA A 56 -11.61 28.39 -14.53
CA ALA A 56 -12.32 28.69 -15.77
C ALA A 56 -13.82 28.29 -15.72
N GLY A 57 -14.35 27.80 -14.59
CA GLY A 57 -15.75 27.40 -14.46
C GLY A 57 -16.12 26.11 -15.21
N LYS A 58 -15.13 25.29 -15.60
CA LYS A 58 -15.33 24.05 -16.38
C LYS A 58 -15.57 22.80 -15.51
N VAL A 59 -15.52 22.94 -14.18
CA VAL A 59 -15.71 21.85 -13.22
C VAL A 59 -16.95 22.09 -12.37
N TYR A 60 -17.09 23.30 -11.81
CA TYR A 60 -18.27 23.77 -11.09
C TYR A 60 -18.70 25.14 -11.60
N GLN A 61 -19.99 25.47 -11.41
CA GLN A 61 -20.46 26.84 -11.60
C GLN A 61 -19.78 27.78 -10.58
N ALA A 62 -19.54 29.04 -10.97
CA ALA A 62 -18.64 29.97 -10.27
C ALA A 62 -18.88 30.08 -8.74
N GLN A 63 -20.14 30.12 -8.30
CA GLN A 63 -20.47 30.21 -6.85
C GLN A 63 -20.06 28.96 -6.05
N GLN A 64 -20.07 27.77 -6.65
CA GLN A 64 -19.64 26.52 -6.01
C GLN A 64 -18.12 26.35 -6.12
N ALA A 65 -17.51 26.86 -7.19
CA ALA A 65 -16.07 26.78 -7.43
C ALA A 65 -15.26 27.52 -6.35
N GLU A 66 -15.70 28.69 -5.88
CA GLU A 66 -15.00 29.44 -4.82
C GLU A 66 -14.93 28.65 -3.51
N ARG A 67 -16.08 28.14 -3.04
CA ARG A 67 -16.14 27.32 -1.81
C ARG A 67 -15.36 26.02 -1.95
N ALA A 68 -15.42 25.37 -3.10
CA ALA A 68 -14.68 24.14 -3.38
C ALA A 68 -13.17 24.37 -3.44
N SER A 69 -12.73 25.52 -3.97
CA SER A 69 -11.31 25.91 -4.08
C SER A 69 -10.62 26.11 -2.73
N HIS A 70 -11.36 26.60 -1.73
CA HIS A 70 -10.80 26.85 -0.41
C HIS A 70 -10.60 25.59 0.43
N ASN A 71 -11.27 24.49 0.12
CA ASN A 71 -11.19 23.25 0.90
C ASN A 71 -10.61 22.11 0.06
N PHE A 72 -11.46 21.44 -0.72
CA PHE A 72 -11.11 20.21 -1.43
C PHE A 72 -10.10 20.43 -2.56
N PHE A 73 -10.28 21.46 -3.38
CA PHE A 73 -9.45 21.75 -4.56
C PHE A 73 -8.23 22.59 -4.20
N ARG A 74 -7.44 22.12 -3.24
CA ARG A 74 -6.08 22.61 -2.98
C ARG A 74 -5.09 21.72 -3.71
N LYS A 75 -4.01 22.31 -4.24
CA LYS A 75 -2.99 21.58 -5.01
C LYS A 75 -2.45 20.34 -4.28
N GLY A 76 -2.12 20.47 -2.99
CA GLY A 76 -1.65 19.34 -2.17
C GLY A 76 -2.66 18.21 -2.07
N ASN A 77 -3.94 18.54 -1.82
CA ASN A 77 -5.02 17.56 -1.74
C ASN A 77 -5.19 16.82 -3.06
N LEU A 78 -5.19 17.55 -4.18
CA LEU A 78 -5.36 16.96 -5.52
C LEU A 78 -4.19 16.04 -5.89
N ILE A 79 -2.95 16.37 -5.50
CA ILE A 79 -1.79 15.49 -5.71
C ILE A 79 -1.95 14.20 -4.90
N ALA A 80 -2.34 14.31 -3.62
CA ALA A 80 -2.51 13.14 -2.75
C ALA A 80 -3.68 12.24 -3.22
N LEU A 81 -4.79 12.84 -3.66
CA LEU A 81 -5.92 12.10 -4.22
C LEU A 81 -5.57 11.42 -5.54
N ARG A 82 -4.76 12.06 -6.39
CA ARG A 82 -4.23 11.45 -7.61
C ARG A 82 -3.34 10.24 -7.30
N GLU A 83 -2.47 10.34 -6.30
CA GLU A 83 -1.67 9.22 -5.82
C GLU A 83 -2.55 8.06 -5.34
N LEU A 84 -3.56 8.34 -4.51
CA LEU A 84 -4.52 7.34 -4.03
C LEU A 84 -5.27 6.67 -5.19
N ALA A 85 -5.72 7.43 -6.18
CA ALA A 85 -6.42 6.89 -7.35
C ALA A 85 -5.52 5.97 -8.18
N LEU A 86 -4.27 6.38 -8.42
CA LEU A 86 -3.28 5.58 -9.13
C LEU A 86 -2.97 4.29 -8.38
N ARG A 87 -2.73 4.38 -7.06
CA ARG A 87 -2.44 3.21 -6.22
C ARG A 87 -3.61 2.23 -6.21
N ARG A 88 -4.83 2.71 -5.95
CA ARG A 88 -6.01 1.83 -5.89
C ARG A 88 -6.31 1.15 -7.23
N THR A 89 -6.08 1.85 -8.34
CA THR A 89 -6.21 1.25 -9.68
C THR A 89 -5.15 0.17 -9.90
N ALA A 90 -3.91 0.42 -9.45
CA ALA A 90 -2.84 -0.57 -9.53
C ALA A 90 -3.14 -1.81 -8.68
N ASP A 91 -3.62 -1.63 -7.45
CA ASP A 91 -3.98 -2.72 -6.53
C ASP A 91 -5.07 -3.63 -7.15
N ARG A 92 -6.07 -3.04 -7.82
CA ARG A 92 -7.09 -3.82 -8.53
C ARG A 92 -6.53 -4.60 -9.72
N ILE A 93 -5.67 -3.98 -10.52
CA ILE A 93 -5.03 -4.67 -11.65
C ILE A 93 -4.22 -5.87 -11.15
N GLU A 94 -3.63 -5.78 -9.96
CA GLU A 94 -2.95 -6.89 -9.30
C GLU A 94 -3.92 -8.04 -8.95
N ASP A 95 -5.11 -7.74 -8.44
CA ASP A 95 -6.16 -8.73 -8.18
C ASP A 95 -6.67 -9.42 -9.46
N ASP A 96 -6.88 -8.66 -10.55
CA ASP A 96 -7.28 -9.20 -11.86
C ASP A 96 -6.20 -10.14 -12.44
N VAL A 97 -4.92 -9.77 -12.28
CA VAL A 97 -3.79 -10.63 -12.65
C VAL A 97 -3.74 -11.88 -11.76
N GLN A 98 -4.05 -11.77 -10.47
CA GLN A 98 -4.08 -12.90 -9.54
C GLN A 98 -5.22 -13.87 -9.82
N ALA A 99 -6.42 -13.39 -10.12
CA ALA A 99 -7.55 -14.21 -10.56
C ALA A 99 -7.22 -14.96 -11.86
N TYR A 100 -6.63 -14.28 -12.84
CA TYR A 100 -6.16 -14.89 -14.08
C TYR A 100 -5.06 -15.94 -13.85
N ARG A 101 -4.14 -15.71 -12.89
CA ARG A 101 -3.08 -16.68 -12.50
C ARG A 101 -3.68 -17.98 -11.97
N VAL A 102 -4.68 -17.90 -11.09
CA VAL A 102 -5.36 -19.06 -10.50
C VAL A 102 -6.13 -19.84 -11.56
N GLU A 103 -6.86 -19.14 -12.45
CA GLU A 103 -7.65 -19.78 -13.51
C GLU A 103 -6.77 -20.46 -14.57
N LYS A 104 -5.60 -19.89 -14.89
CA LYS A 104 -4.72 -20.38 -15.97
C LYS A 104 -3.55 -21.27 -15.51
N SER A 105 -3.38 -21.51 -14.20
CA SER A 105 -2.28 -22.33 -13.64
C SER A 105 -0.89 -21.91 -14.16
N ILE A 106 -0.65 -20.61 -14.34
CA ILE A 106 0.61 -20.09 -14.89
C ILE A 106 1.66 -20.04 -13.78
N SER A 107 2.61 -20.97 -13.81
CA SER A 107 3.68 -21.14 -12.80
C SER A 107 4.87 -20.20 -12.96
N ALA A 108 4.88 -19.32 -13.97
CA ALA A 108 6.00 -18.42 -14.25
C ALA A 108 5.82 -17.09 -13.51
N VAL A 109 6.45 -16.99 -12.35
CA VAL A 109 6.38 -15.86 -11.42
C VAL A 109 7.02 -14.60 -12.04
N TRP A 110 6.20 -13.64 -12.46
CA TRP A 110 6.64 -12.24 -12.53
C TRP A 110 6.45 -11.65 -11.13
N LYS A 111 7.55 -11.59 -10.38
CA LYS A 111 7.61 -11.00 -9.03
C LYS A 111 7.54 -9.48 -9.15
N THR A 112 6.36 -8.91 -8.96
CA THR A 112 6.22 -7.48 -8.61
C THR A 112 5.98 -7.28 -7.11
N ASP A 113 5.82 -8.35 -6.33
CA ASP A 113 5.83 -8.30 -4.87
C ASP A 113 7.23 -7.90 -4.39
N ALA A 114 7.34 -6.71 -3.80
CA ALA A 114 8.49 -6.38 -3.00
C ALA A 114 8.49 -7.31 -1.78
N ALA A 115 9.53 -8.14 -1.65
CA ALA A 115 9.73 -8.98 -0.48
C ALA A 115 10.96 -8.50 0.28
N LEU A 116 10.84 -8.37 1.61
CA LEU A 116 11.96 -7.99 2.47
C LEU A 116 12.63 -9.23 3.05
N LEU A 117 13.96 -9.23 3.07
CA LEU A 117 14.76 -10.26 3.71
C LEU A 117 15.62 -9.65 4.82
N ALA A 118 15.37 -10.08 6.05
CA ALA A 118 16.18 -9.76 7.21
C ALA A 118 17.14 -10.92 7.52
N CYS A 119 18.44 -10.69 7.31
CA CYS A 119 19.46 -11.67 7.70
C CYS A 119 19.75 -11.54 9.19
N VAL A 120 19.40 -12.57 9.96
CA VAL A 120 19.63 -12.66 11.40
C VAL A 120 21.00 -13.30 11.65
N GLY A 121 21.71 -12.84 12.67
CA GLY A 121 23.01 -13.40 13.05
C GLY A 121 23.28 -13.28 14.55
N PRO A 122 24.42 -13.78 15.06
CA PRO A 122 24.72 -13.84 16.50
C PRO A 122 24.97 -12.48 17.17
N ARG A 123 24.91 -11.38 16.41
CA ARG A 123 25.23 -10.04 16.90
C ARG A 123 24.11 -9.50 17.80
N MET A 124 24.48 -8.69 18.79
CA MET A 124 23.55 -8.06 19.74
C MET A 124 22.47 -7.19 19.08
N ALA A 125 22.70 -6.72 17.84
CA ALA A 125 21.78 -5.87 17.09
C ALA A 125 20.66 -6.64 16.36
N ALA A 126 20.60 -7.97 16.45
CA ALA A 126 19.63 -8.80 15.71
C ALA A 126 18.17 -8.38 15.95
N GLU A 127 17.79 -8.11 17.20
CA GLU A 127 16.43 -7.66 17.52
C GLU A 127 16.10 -6.29 16.93
N HIS A 128 17.08 -5.38 16.84
CA HIS A 128 16.88 -4.08 16.22
C HIS A 128 16.63 -4.21 14.72
N VAL A 129 17.40 -5.08 14.03
CA VAL A 129 17.19 -5.39 12.62
C VAL A 129 15.78 -5.93 12.39
N ILE A 130 15.33 -6.87 13.22
CA ILE A 130 13.99 -7.47 13.13
C ILE A 130 12.90 -6.41 13.28
N ARG A 131 12.97 -5.57 14.33
CA ARG A 131 11.95 -4.53 14.56
C ARG A 131 11.92 -3.49 13.45
N SER A 132 13.08 -3.16 12.88
CA SER A 132 13.18 -2.25 11.75
C SER A 132 12.63 -2.87 10.47
N ALA A 133 12.92 -4.14 10.21
CA ALA A 133 12.39 -4.89 9.06
C ALA A 133 10.86 -5.05 9.15
N ALA A 134 10.32 -5.40 10.32
CA ALA A 134 8.87 -5.49 10.54
C ALA A 134 8.16 -4.16 10.26
N ARG A 135 8.75 -3.04 10.73
CA ARG A 135 8.20 -1.70 10.49
C ARG A 135 8.22 -1.35 9.00
N LEU A 136 9.33 -1.64 8.32
CA LEU A 136 9.46 -1.37 6.89
C LEU A 136 8.53 -2.25 6.06
N ALA A 137 8.36 -3.53 6.42
CA ALA A 137 7.41 -4.44 5.79
C ALA A 137 5.97 -3.93 5.90
N GLY A 138 5.57 -3.46 7.09
CA GLY A 138 4.25 -2.85 7.28
C GLY A 138 4.06 -1.56 6.48
N GLN A 139 5.11 -0.74 6.31
CA GLN A 139 5.05 0.47 5.47
C GLN A 139 4.94 0.17 3.98
N LEU A 140 5.58 -0.91 3.52
CA LEU A 140 5.59 -1.33 2.12
C LEU A 140 4.45 -2.29 1.78
N ASN A 141 3.62 -2.67 2.75
CA ASN A 141 2.63 -3.75 2.62
C ASN A 141 3.24 -5.02 1.99
N ALA A 142 4.48 -5.34 2.41
CA ALA A 142 5.32 -6.35 1.79
C ALA A 142 5.43 -7.59 2.67
N GLU A 143 5.42 -8.77 2.04
CA GLU A 143 5.82 -10.01 2.72
C GLU A 143 7.30 -9.91 3.16
N TRP A 144 7.63 -10.47 4.31
CA TRP A 144 9.00 -10.40 4.79
C TRP A 144 9.46 -11.68 5.49
N HIS A 145 10.75 -11.94 5.33
CA HIS A 145 11.41 -13.16 5.77
C HIS A 145 12.52 -12.81 6.75
N ALA A 146 12.67 -13.60 7.80
CA ALA A 146 13.80 -13.52 8.71
C ALA A 146 14.58 -14.84 8.65
N ILE A 147 15.78 -14.80 8.07
CA ILE A 147 16.57 -16.00 7.79
C ILE A 147 17.86 -16.01 8.60
N TYR A 148 18.15 -17.14 9.22
CA TYR A 148 19.44 -17.44 9.80
C TYR A 148 20.17 -18.52 9.00
N VAL A 149 21.35 -18.19 8.49
CA VAL A 149 22.19 -19.16 7.76
C VAL A 149 23.23 -19.74 8.70
N GLU A 150 23.07 -21.00 9.07
CA GLU A 150 24.06 -21.73 9.85
C GLU A 150 25.28 -22.08 8.97
N THR A 151 26.48 -21.71 9.42
CA THR A 151 27.76 -22.07 8.78
C THR A 151 28.61 -22.91 9.73
N PRO A 152 29.63 -23.67 9.25
CA PRO A 152 30.48 -24.49 10.11
C PRO A 152 31.15 -23.71 11.25
N GLN A 153 31.45 -22.44 11.04
CA GLN A 153 31.99 -21.54 12.06
C GLN A 153 30.91 -21.16 13.09
N LEU A 154 29.69 -20.90 12.63
CA LEU A 154 28.56 -20.55 13.50
C LEU A 154 28.04 -21.75 14.30
N GLN A 155 28.26 -22.97 13.80
CA GLN A 155 27.95 -24.19 14.54
C GLN A 155 28.75 -24.37 15.83
N ARG A 156 29.91 -23.72 15.91
CA ARG A 156 30.81 -23.79 17.06
C ARG A 156 30.55 -22.66 18.06
N LEU A 157 29.49 -21.88 17.87
CA LEU A 157 29.18 -20.78 18.78
C LEU A 157 28.79 -21.29 20.18
N PRO A 158 29.13 -20.52 21.23
CA PRO A 158 28.65 -20.80 22.57
C PRO A 158 27.12 -20.85 22.62
N GLN A 159 26.57 -21.73 23.46
CA GLN A 159 25.13 -21.94 23.61
C GLN A 159 24.35 -20.63 23.81
N ALA A 160 24.86 -19.72 24.65
CA ALA A 160 24.23 -18.43 24.91
C ALA A 160 24.05 -17.55 23.64
N GLN A 161 24.93 -17.68 22.64
CA GLN A 161 24.79 -16.95 21.37
C GLN A 161 23.77 -17.62 20.44
N ARG A 162 23.69 -18.96 20.47
CA ARG A 162 22.67 -19.72 19.73
C ARG A 162 21.27 -19.43 20.24
N GLU A 163 21.09 -19.38 21.56
CA GLU A 163 19.81 -19.03 22.19
C GLU A 163 19.34 -17.62 21.81
N ARG A 164 20.25 -16.66 21.63
CA ARG A 164 19.90 -15.30 21.17
C ARG A 164 19.37 -15.30 19.74
N ILE A 165 19.97 -16.09 18.85
CA ILE A 165 19.52 -16.20 17.46
C ILE A 165 18.10 -16.79 17.42
N LEU A 166 17.84 -17.85 18.20
CA LEU A 166 16.51 -18.45 18.29
C LEU A 166 15.47 -17.47 18.86
N LYS A 167 15.84 -16.69 19.88
CA LYS A 167 14.97 -15.62 20.42
C LYS A 167 14.67 -14.54 19.39
N ALA A 168 15.67 -14.15 18.61
CA ALA A 168 15.51 -13.19 17.52
C ALA A 168 14.56 -13.73 16.43
N LEU A 169 14.78 -14.96 15.95
CA LEU A 169 13.86 -15.59 14.99
C LEU A 169 12.44 -15.71 15.55
N LYS A 170 12.30 -16.08 16.83
CA LYS A 170 10.98 -16.14 17.46
C LYS A 170 10.29 -14.78 17.49
N LEU A 171 11.01 -13.72 17.86
CA LEU A 171 10.49 -12.34 17.79
C LEU A 171 10.06 -11.96 16.36
N ALA A 172 10.82 -12.36 15.34
CA ALA A 172 10.46 -12.09 13.95
C ALA A 172 9.15 -12.79 13.57
N GLN A 173 9.00 -14.06 13.95
CA GLN A 173 7.76 -14.82 13.73
C GLN A 173 6.57 -14.18 14.43
N ASP A 174 6.73 -13.75 15.68
CA ASP A 174 5.67 -13.08 16.45
C ASP A 174 5.28 -11.71 15.85
N LEU A 175 6.18 -11.10 15.06
CA LEU A 175 5.95 -9.87 14.29
C LEU A 175 5.48 -10.15 12.84
N GLY A 176 5.16 -11.40 12.50
CA GLY A 176 4.59 -11.78 11.21
C GLY A 176 5.60 -12.12 10.11
N ALA A 177 6.88 -12.34 10.44
CA ALA A 177 7.86 -12.81 9.46
C ALA A 177 7.71 -14.31 9.18
N ILE A 178 8.00 -14.72 7.94
CA ILE A 178 8.29 -16.12 7.61
C ILE A 178 9.75 -16.40 8.02
N THR A 179 9.97 -17.35 8.92
CA THR A 179 11.31 -17.65 9.47
C THR A 179 11.88 -18.95 8.90
N ALA A 180 13.18 -18.95 8.57
CA ALA A 180 13.92 -20.13 8.10
C ALA A 180 15.36 -20.18 8.64
#